data_AF-A0A6M8VW69-F1
#
_entry.id   AF-A0A6M8VW69-F1
#
_cell.length_a   1.000
_cell.length_b   1.000
_cell.length_c   1.000
_cell.angle_alpha   90.00
_cell.angle_beta   90.00
_cell.angle_gamma   90.00
#
_symmetry.space_group_name_H-M   'P 1'
#
loop_
_entity.id
_entity.type
_entity.pdbx_description
1 polymer ?
#
loop_
_entity_poly.entity_id
_entity_poly.type
_entity_poly.pdbx_seq_one_letter_code
_entity_poly.pdbx_strand_id
1 'polypeptide(L)'
;MDLKQLGTPKIIARVLLGAFACALAVVLLLRLTGPDNPYTHERLTEEVTLKCRETGFEMTIPRGRMEQMLWDRPAPIDPSQGLTNPETGQPTMFPKSEWEQTVQRINDDRRSVAEQTGRKKSDQDD
;
A
#
# COMPACT_ATOMS: atom_id res chain seq x y z
N MET A 1 40.69 -38.14 10.64
CA MET A 1 39.76 -37.57 9.65
C MET A 1 40.46 -36.40 8.98
N ASP A 2 40.94 -36.62 7.76
CA ASP A 2 41.71 -35.67 6.96
C ASP A 2 40.84 -34.48 6.52
N LEU A 3 41.21 -33.27 6.95
CA LEU A 3 40.55 -31.99 6.61
C LEU A 3 41.03 -31.42 5.25
N LYS A 4 41.69 -32.21 4.40
CA LYS A 4 42.27 -31.77 3.11
C LYS A 4 41.31 -31.87 1.91
N GLN A 5 40.01 -32.04 2.14
CA GLN A 5 38.97 -32.06 1.10
C GLN A 5 38.21 -30.72 0.98
N LEU A 6 38.79 -29.60 1.41
CA LEU A 6 38.23 -28.28 1.08
C LEU A 6 38.60 -27.97 -0.38
N GLY A 7 37.63 -28.20 -1.25
CA GLY A 7 37.72 -27.99 -2.69
C GLY A 7 38.31 -26.63 -3.06
N THR A 8 38.93 -26.59 -4.24
CA THR A 8 39.67 -25.41 -4.75
C THR A 8 38.91 -24.10 -4.47
N PRO A 9 39.61 -23.01 -4.08
CA PRO A 9 38.97 -21.76 -3.65
C PRO A 9 37.98 -21.17 -4.66
N LYS A 10 38.14 -21.53 -5.95
CA LYS A 10 37.24 -21.17 -7.04
C LYS A 10 35.87 -21.87 -6.95
N ILE A 11 35.82 -23.11 -6.47
CA ILE A 11 34.57 -23.85 -6.26
C ILE A 11 33.80 -23.26 -5.07
N ILE A 12 34.50 -22.99 -3.96
CA ILE A 12 33.91 -22.36 -2.77
C ILE A 12 33.32 -20.98 -3.12
N ALA A 13 34.06 -20.15 -3.87
CA ALA A 13 33.57 -18.84 -4.30
C ALA A 13 32.30 -18.92 -5.17
N ARG A 14 32.22 -19.91 -6.09
CA ARG A 14 31.04 -20.11 -6.93
C ARG A 14 29.82 -20.58 -6.13
N VAL A 15 30.01 -21.45 -5.15
CA VAL A 15 28.93 -21.92 -4.27
C VAL A 15 28.40 -20.79 -3.40
N LEU A 16 29.30 -19.96 -2.83
CA LEU A 16 28.89 -18.79 -2.03
C LEU A 16 28.15 -17.74 -2.86
N LEU A 17 28.63 -17.45 -4.08
CA LEU A 17 27.94 -16.54 -4.99
C LEU A 17 26.55 -17.06 -5.38
N GLY A 18 26.43 -18.36 -5.66
CA GLY A 18 25.16 -19.01 -5.96
C GLY A 18 24.19 -18.94 -4.77
N ALA A 19 24.67 -19.24 -3.56
CA ALA A 19 23.87 -19.15 -2.34
C ALA A 19 23.39 -17.71 -2.07
N PHE A 20 24.26 -16.72 -2.28
CA PHE A 20 23.91 -15.31 -2.14
C PHE A 20 22.86 -14.86 -3.18
N ALA A 21 23.03 -15.25 -4.45
CA ALA A 21 22.05 -14.95 -5.49
C ALA A 21 20.68 -15.58 -5.20
N CYS A 22 20.65 -16.83 -4.73
CA CYS A 22 19.40 -17.48 -4.30
C CYS A 22 18.76 -16.77 -3.11
N ALA A 23 19.54 -16.39 -2.09
CA ALA A 23 19.02 -15.67 -0.93
C ALA A 23 18.42 -14.31 -1.34
N LEU A 24 19.10 -13.57 -2.23
CA LEU A 24 18.59 -12.32 -2.77
C LEU A 24 17.28 -12.51 -3.55
N ALA A 25 17.21 -13.55 -4.39
CA ALA A 25 16.00 -13.87 -5.14
C ALA A 25 14.82 -14.19 -4.21
N VAL A 26 15.04 -14.94 -3.13
CA VAL A 26 14.01 -15.24 -2.13
C VAL A 26 13.54 -13.96 -1.42
N VAL A 27 14.46 -13.08 -1.01
CA VAL A 27 14.10 -11.80 -0.37
C VAL A 27 13.29 -10.91 -1.32
N LEU A 28 13.67 -10.83 -2.60
CA LEU A 28 12.93 -10.07 -3.60
C LEU A 28 11.54 -10.66 -3.84
N LEU A 29 11.43 -12.00 -3.94
CA LEU A 29 10.14 -12.67 -4.07
C LEU A 29 9.22 -12.34 -2.90
N LEU A 30 9.72 -12.47 -1.66
CA LEU A 30 8.94 -12.18 -0.45
C LEU A 30 8.48 -10.71 -0.38
N ARG A 31 9.28 -9.76 -0.89
CA ARG A 31 8.87 -8.34 -0.97
C ARG A 31 7.86 -8.07 -2.07
N LEU A 32 7.94 -8.79 -3.18
CA LEU A 32 7.02 -8.62 -4.32
C LEU A 32 5.67 -9.31 -4.11
N THR A 33 5.65 -10.43 -3.36
CA THR A 33 4.44 -11.21 -3.07
C THR A 33 3.90 -10.97 -1.67
N GLY A 34 4.33 -9.90 -0.99
CA GLY A 34 3.84 -9.56 0.35
C GLY A 34 2.31 -9.41 0.32
N PRO A 35 1.57 -10.07 1.23
CA PRO A 35 0.10 -9.99 1.29
C PRO A 35 -0.42 -8.58 1.58
N ASP A 36 0.46 -7.65 1.96
CA ASP A 36 0.12 -6.31 2.41
C ASP A 36 0.09 -5.25 1.30
N ASN A 37 0.27 -5.62 0.02
CA ASN A 37 0.16 -4.63 -1.06
C ASN A 37 -1.28 -4.07 -1.11
N PRO A 38 -1.50 -2.77 -0.83
CA PRO A 38 -2.83 -2.20 -0.75
C PRO A 38 -3.51 -2.01 -2.11
N TYR A 39 -2.77 -2.19 -3.21
CA TYR A 39 -3.27 -1.99 -4.58
C TYR A 39 -3.48 -3.30 -5.34
N THR A 40 -3.60 -4.44 -4.65
CA THR A 40 -3.98 -5.69 -5.31
C THR A 40 -5.42 -5.61 -5.82
N HIS A 41 -5.67 -6.25 -6.96
CA HIS A 41 -7.00 -6.26 -7.55
C HIS A 41 -8.02 -6.87 -6.57
N GLU A 42 -7.63 -7.94 -5.89
CA GLU A 42 -8.43 -8.62 -4.87
C GLU A 42 -8.88 -7.66 -3.76
N ARG A 43 -7.97 -6.84 -3.23
CA ARG A 43 -8.27 -5.89 -2.15
C ARG A 43 -9.16 -4.75 -2.63
N LEU A 44 -8.94 -4.23 -3.83
CA LEU A 44 -9.76 -3.14 -4.40
C LEU A 44 -11.20 -3.61 -4.72
N THR A 45 -11.38 -4.88 -5.05
CA THR A 45 -12.72 -5.48 -5.25
C THR A 45 -13.40 -5.95 -3.97
N GLU A 46 -12.69 -5.92 -2.84
CA GLU A 46 -13.26 -6.31 -1.55
C GLU A 46 -14.42 -5.37 -1.17
N GLU A 47 -15.57 -5.95 -0.81
CA GLU A 47 -16.72 -5.18 -0.34
C GLU A 47 -16.49 -4.69 1.09
N VAL A 48 -16.63 -3.39 1.32
CA VAL A 48 -16.52 -2.77 2.64
C VAL A 48 -17.86 -2.20 3.07
N THR A 49 -18.29 -2.52 4.28
CA THR A 49 -19.49 -1.95 4.88
C THR A 49 -19.15 -0.65 5.60
N LEU A 50 -19.69 0.45 5.09
CA LEU A 50 -19.68 1.76 5.70
C LEU A 50 -20.89 1.88 6.62
N LYS A 51 -20.69 2.44 7.82
CA LYS A 51 -21.76 2.70 8.79
C LYS A 51 -21.81 4.18 9.15
N CYS A 52 -23.01 4.75 9.11
CA CYS A 52 -23.29 6.08 9.63
C CYS A 52 -23.32 6.02 11.17
N ARG A 53 -22.54 6.87 11.82
CA ARG A 53 -22.53 6.95 13.29
C ARG A 53 -23.86 7.49 13.86
N GLU A 54 -24.54 8.35 13.12
CA GLU A 54 -25.73 9.07 13.59
C GLU A 54 -27.02 8.31 13.32
N THR A 55 -27.23 7.90 12.05
CA THR A 55 -28.49 7.26 11.62
C THR A 55 -28.46 5.75 11.74
N GLY A 56 -27.27 5.15 11.89
CA GLY A 56 -27.11 3.69 11.84
C GLY A 56 -27.25 3.10 10.44
N PHE A 57 -27.46 3.93 9.42
CA PHE A 57 -27.48 3.52 8.02
C PHE A 57 -26.19 2.80 7.64
N GLU A 58 -26.31 1.65 6.99
CA GLU A 58 -25.18 0.87 6.50
C GLU A 58 -25.26 0.79 4.97
N MET A 59 -24.13 1.01 4.30
CA MET A 59 -24.02 0.75 2.87
C MET A 59 -22.75 -0.04 2.60
N THR A 60 -22.86 -1.00 1.68
CA THR A 60 -21.73 -1.81 1.24
C THR A 60 -21.31 -1.34 -0.14
N ILE A 61 -20.03 -1.00 -0.29
CA ILE A 61 -19.43 -0.60 -1.55
C ILE A 61 -18.07 -1.29 -1.74
N PRO A 62 -17.58 -1.45 -2.99
CA PRO A 62 -16.22 -1.90 -3.22
C PRO A 62 -15.20 -0.95 -2.60
N ARG A 63 -14.16 -1.50 -1.97
CA ARG A 63 -13.06 -0.73 -1.36
C ARG A 63 -12.43 0.23 -2.36
N GLY A 64 -12.21 -0.20 -3.60
CA GLY A 64 -11.67 0.65 -4.65
C GLY A 64 -12.54 1.88 -4.91
N ARG A 65 -13.87 1.75 -4.81
CA ARG A 65 -14.79 2.89 -4.93
C ARG A 65 -14.70 3.80 -3.71
N MET A 66 -14.61 3.22 -2.51
CA MET A 66 -14.40 3.97 -1.26
C MET A 66 -13.11 4.81 -1.32
N GLU A 67 -12.02 4.21 -1.78
CA GLU A 67 -10.72 4.88 -1.93
C GLU A 67 -10.76 5.94 -3.03
N GLN A 68 -11.45 5.69 -4.15
CA GLN A 68 -11.65 6.71 -5.19
C GLN A 68 -12.35 7.94 -4.62
N MET A 69 -13.39 7.76 -3.79
CA MET A 69 -14.07 8.88 -3.13
C MET A 69 -13.14 9.68 -2.22
N LEU A 70 -12.16 9.02 -1.59
CA LEU A 70 -11.10 9.70 -0.83
C LEU A 70 -10.14 10.47 -1.75
N TRP A 71 -9.79 9.87 -2.89
CA TRP A 71 -8.94 10.50 -3.93
C TRP A 71 -9.58 11.71 -4.61
N ASP A 72 -10.90 11.82 -4.62
CA ASP A 72 -11.60 12.98 -5.18
C ASP A 72 -11.69 14.15 -4.18
N ARG A 73 -11.37 13.94 -2.90
CA ARG A 73 -11.44 14.98 -1.85
C ARG A 73 -10.21 15.88 -1.85
N PRO A 74 -10.34 17.15 -1.42
CA PRO A 74 -9.20 18.01 -1.13
C PRO A 74 -8.21 17.35 -0.15
N ALA A 75 -6.91 17.56 -0.37
CA ALA A 75 -5.86 17.11 0.54
C ALA A 75 -5.52 18.22 1.55
N PRO A 76 -5.10 17.88 2.80
CA PRO A 76 -5.07 16.53 3.38
C PRO A 76 -6.47 16.06 3.79
N ILE A 77 -6.66 14.75 3.80
CA ILE A 77 -7.89 14.11 4.26
C ILE A 77 -7.83 13.99 5.78
N ASP A 78 -8.87 14.46 6.48
CA ASP A 78 -9.01 14.32 7.93
C ASP A 78 -9.62 12.95 8.28
N PRO A 79 -8.92 12.08 9.05
CA PRO A 79 -9.45 10.78 9.42
C PRO A 79 -10.65 10.85 10.37
N SER A 80 -10.89 12.00 11.02
CA SER A 80 -12.09 12.20 11.85
C SER A 80 -13.36 12.47 11.03
N GLN A 81 -13.23 12.73 9.73
CA GLN A 81 -14.34 13.00 8.83
C GLN A 81 -14.66 11.78 7.97
N GLY A 82 -15.88 11.27 8.05
CA GLY A 82 -16.32 10.10 7.28
C GLY A 82 -16.57 10.40 5.81
N LEU A 83 -16.99 9.39 5.08
CA LEU A 83 -17.56 9.51 3.74
C LEU A 83 -18.94 10.17 3.77
N THR A 84 -19.31 10.81 2.67
CA THR A 84 -20.60 11.49 2.53
C THR A 84 -21.72 10.47 2.61
N ASN A 85 -22.63 10.65 3.56
CA ASN A 85 -23.85 9.88 3.67
C ASN A 85 -24.84 10.34 2.58
N PRO A 86 -25.34 9.44 1.72
CA PRO A 86 -26.30 9.81 0.67
C PRO A 86 -27.66 10.28 1.22
N GLU A 87 -28.03 9.89 2.44
CA GLU A 87 -29.30 10.28 3.07
C GLU A 87 -29.24 11.69 3.67
N THR A 88 -28.13 12.02 4.35
CA THR A 88 -28.02 13.29 5.09
C THR A 88 -27.14 14.33 4.40
N GLY A 89 -26.33 13.93 3.42
CA GLY A 89 -25.32 14.77 2.79
C GLY A 89 -24.11 15.08 3.68
N GLN A 90 -24.07 14.56 4.90
CA GLN A 90 -23.01 14.83 5.88
C GLN A 90 -21.88 13.79 5.80
N PRO A 91 -20.60 14.16 6.05
CA PRO A 91 -19.46 13.24 6.02
C PRO A 91 -19.38 12.36 7.28
N THR A 92 -20.33 11.44 7.45
CA THR A 92 -20.53 10.66 8.69
C THR A 92 -20.44 9.14 8.52
N MET A 93 -20.12 8.66 7.31
CA MET A 93 -19.99 7.22 7.01
C MET A 93 -18.56 6.75 7.23
N PHE A 94 -18.35 5.75 8.09
CA PHE A 94 -17.02 5.18 8.35
C PHE A 94 -17.02 3.68 8.03
N PRO A 95 -15.97 3.14 7.39
CA PRO A 95 -15.82 1.70 7.26
C PRO A 95 -15.61 1.06 8.64
N LYS A 96 -16.09 -0.17 8.80
CA LYS A 96 -15.96 -0.93 10.05
C LYS A 96 -14.49 -1.25 10.43
N SER A 97 -13.57 -1.27 9.47
CA SER A 97 -12.15 -1.56 9.70
C SER A 97 -11.23 -0.70 8.84
N GLU A 98 -9.98 -0.53 9.30
CA GLU A 98 -8.84 0.05 8.55
C GLU A 98 -9.02 1.51 8.06
N TRP A 99 -9.98 2.26 8.58
CA TRP A 99 -10.25 3.63 8.12
C TRP A 99 -9.04 4.56 8.24
N GLU A 100 -8.53 4.71 9.46
CA GLU A 100 -7.42 5.63 9.77
C GLU A 100 -6.17 5.27 8.97
N GLN A 101 -5.87 3.97 8.85
CA GLN A 101 -4.74 3.47 8.07
C GLN A 101 -4.91 3.77 6.58
N THR A 102 -6.13 3.63 6.04
CA THR A 102 -6.43 3.94 4.63
C THR A 102 -6.27 5.44 4.36
N VAL A 103 -6.82 6.30 5.24
CA VAL A 103 -6.71 7.75 5.12
C VAL A 103 -5.24 8.20 5.23
N GLN A 104 -4.50 7.67 6.20
CA GLN A 104 -3.09 7.96 6.37
C GLN A 104 -2.30 7.58 5.12
N ARG A 105 -2.48 6.35 4.61
CA ARG A 105 -1.81 5.89 3.39
C ARG A 105 -2.09 6.81 2.20
N ILE A 106 -3.35 7.16 1.94
CA ILE A 106 -3.69 8.02 0.80
C ILE A 106 -3.07 9.42 0.94
N ASN A 107 -3.00 9.97 2.15
CA ASN A 107 -2.30 11.23 2.39
C ASN A 107 -0.79 11.14 2.11
N ASP A 108 -0.15 10.04 2.50
CA ASP A 108 1.27 9.80 2.25
C ASP A 108 1.56 9.56 0.76
N ASP A 109 0.67 8.85 0.06
CA ASP A 109 0.73 8.66 -1.40
C ASP A 109 0.67 10.00 -2.13
N ARG A 110 -0.29 10.87 -1.76
CA ARG A 110 -0.46 12.20 -2.35
C ARG A 110 0.76 13.09 -2.12
N ARG A 111 1.35 13.03 -0.93
CA ARG A 111 2.57 13.76 -0.60
C ARG A 111 3.73 13.30 -1.49
N SER A 112 3.90 11.99 -1.62
CA SER A 112 4.93 11.38 -2.46
C SER A 112 4.79 11.78 -3.93
N VAL A 113 3.56 11.82 -4.46
CA VAL A 113 3.27 12.27 -5.84
C VAL A 113 3.58 13.76 -6.01
N ALA A 114 3.22 14.60 -5.02
CA ALA A 114 3.52 16.03 -5.06
C ALA A 114 5.03 16.30 -5.07
N GLU A 115 5.80 15.59 -4.24
CA GLU A 115 7.27 15.68 -4.20
C GLU A 115 7.92 15.26 -5.53
N GLN A 116 7.46 14.15 -6.12
CA GLN A 116 7.96 13.67 -7.42
C GLN A 116 7.65 14.66 -8.56
N THR A 117 6.46 15.25 -8.54
CA THR A 117 6.04 16.23 -9.54
C THR A 117 6.84 17.52 -9.42
N GLY A 118 7.13 17.96 -8.18
CA GLY A 118 8.00 19.11 -7.93
C GLY A 118 9.43 18.91 -8.44
N ARG A 119 10.01 17.74 -8.20
CA ARG A 119 11.38 17.40 -8.65
C ARG A 119 11.52 17.35 -10.17
N LYS A 120 10.55 16.76 -10.88
CA LYS A 120 10.58 16.72 -12.35
C LYS A 120 10.56 18.12 -12.97
N LYS A 121 9.93 19.09 -12.30
CA LYS A 121 9.87 20.47 -12.79
C LYS A 121 11.22 21.18 -12.67
N SER A 122 11.95 20.99 -11.56
CA SER A 122 13.29 21.61 -11.42
C SER A 122 14.28 21.10 -12.45
N ASP A 123 14.23 19.80 -12.78
CA ASP A 123 15.16 19.17 -13.73
C ASP A 123 14.91 19.58 -15.20
N GLN A 124 13.80 20.26 -15.49
CA GLN A 124 13.41 20.68 -16.85
C GLN A 124 13.67 22.18 -17.12
N ASP A 125 13.97 22.96 -16.07
CA ASP A 125 14.24 24.39 -16.15
C ASP A 125 15.76 24.74 -16.16
N ASP A 126 16.65 23.73 -16.09
CA ASP A 126 18.12 23.80 -16.22
C ASP A 126 18.60 23.36 -17.61
#